data_AF-A0AAE6SSH6-F1
#
_entry.id   AF-A0AAE6SSH6-F1
#
_cell.length_a   1.000
_cell.length_b   1.000
_cell.length_c   1.000
_cell.angle_alpha   90.00
_cell.angle_beta   90.00
_cell.angle_gamma   90.00
#
_symmetry.space_group_name_H-M   'P 1'
#
loop_
_entity.id
_entity.type
_entity.pdbx_description
1 polymer ?
#
loop_
_entity_poly.entity_id
_entity_poly.type
_entity_poly.pdbx_seq_one_letter_code
_entity_poly.pdbx_strand_id
1 'polypeptide(L)'
;MKQRSRLDLLMKAINTWLELPKVSRSALATAVVQAVDDLKLATVLAKEGISFTYSDDIYNDARVNAQKIFRWLGQYADQNAVPERLFYVEQAILAAMPVELRIGYLNDVYGMVGVTVVVDHVSDAMSLSADDMAATLTKENCDAQVAVIRLGINPSRHQVETAYRELRESRGVTSMSLDVLERKFPYLTNKSLKSAG
;
A
#
# COMPACT_ATOMS: atom_id res chain seq x y z
N MET A 1 -12.22 15.98 13.16
CA MET A 1 -11.61 14.66 12.86
C MET A 1 -10.77 14.23 14.04
N LYS A 2 -10.92 12.98 14.51
CA LYS A 2 -10.01 12.41 15.51
C LYS A 2 -8.63 12.31 14.84
N GLN A 3 -7.63 13.05 15.34
CA GLN A 3 -6.26 12.90 14.86
C GLN A 3 -5.82 11.45 15.13
N ARG A 4 -5.49 10.71 14.07
CA ARG A 4 -5.00 9.32 14.18
C ARG A 4 -3.49 9.35 13.95
N SER A 5 -2.74 8.73 14.84
CA SER A 5 -1.31 8.56 14.64
C SER A 5 -1.04 7.58 13.48
N ARG A 6 0.17 7.62 12.91
CA ARG A 6 0.60 6.65 11.89
C ARG A 6 0.48 5.20 12.40
N LEU A 7 0.74 5.00 13.70
CA LEU A 7 0.54 3.70 14.36
C LEU A 7 -0.93 3.28 14.36
N ASP A 8 -1.87 4.19 14.67
CA ASP A 8 -3.31 3.87 14.65
C ASP A 8 -3.78 3.47 13.24
N LEU A 9 -3.26 4.16 12.22
CA LEU A 9 -3.55 3.86 10.82
C LEU A 9 -2.98 2.51 10.40
N LEU A 10 -1.76 2.19 10.81
CA LEU A 10 -1.11 0.90 10.53
C LEU A 10 -1.85 -0.23 11.24
N MET A 11 -2.23 -0.02 12.50
CA MET A 11 -3.02 -0.98 13.28
C MET A 11 -4.38 -1.25 12.64
N LYS A 12 -5.07 -0.22 12.15
CA LYS A 12 -6.31 -0.38 11.39
C LYS A 12 -6.08 -1.28 10.18
N ALA A 13 -5.05 -1.00 9.37
CA ALA A 13 -4.75 -1.80 8.18
C ALA A 13 -4.38 -3.26 8.50
N ILE A 14 -3.58 -3.49 9.54
CA ILE A 14 -3.21 -4.83 10.01
C ILE A 14 -4.43 -5.60 10.53
N ASN A 15 -5.31 -4.95 11.30
CA ASN A 15 -6.52 -5.60 11.78
C ASN A 15 -7.44 -6.00 10.62
N THR A 16 -7.62 -5.14 9.62
CA THR A 16 -8.36 -5.48 8.41
C THR A 16 -7.70 -6.63 7.63
N TRP A 17 -6.37 -6.67 7.57
CA TRP A 17 -5.65 -7.77 6.93
C TRP A 17 -5.88 -9.11 7.66
N LEU A 18 -5.92 -9.11 8.99
CA LEU A 18 -6.24 -10.31 9.77
C LEU A 18 -7.68 -10.81 9.55
N GLU A 19 -8.57 -9.96 9.04
CA GLU A 19 -9.99 -10.28 8.81
C GLU A 19 -10.30 -10.78 7.38
N LEU A 20 -9.42 -10.55 6.38
CA LEU A 20 -9.75 -10.76 4.94
C LEU A 20 -8.68 -11.54 4.14
N PRO A 21 -8.99 -12.78 3.67
CA PRO A 21 -9.60 -13.88 4.47
C PRO A 21 -8.89 -14.05 5.81
N LYS A 22 -9.49 -14.69 6.83
CA LYS A 22 -8.88 -14.79 8.18
C LYS A 22 -7.43 -15.31 8.12
N VAL A 23 -6.46 -14.40 8.31
CA VAL A 23 -5.03 -14.71 8.35
C VAL A 23 -4.60 -14.79 9.81
N SER A 24 -3.83 -15.82 10.16
CA SER A 24 -3.26 -15.91 11.51
C SER A 24 -2.11 -14.90 11.67
N ARG A 25 -1.85 -14.46 12.91
CA ARG A 25 -0.69 -13.62 13.23
C ARG A 25 0.64 -14.25 12.75
N SER A 26 0.75 -15.58 12.84
CA SER A 26 1.92 -16.33 12.37
C SER A 26 2.06 -16.31 10.84
N ALA A 27 0.97 -16.45 10.10
CA ALA A 27 0.98 -16.38 8.65
C ALA A 27 1.36 -14.97 8.16
N LEU A 28 0.80 -13.92 8.79
CA LEU A 28 1.19 -12.54 8.56
C LEU A 28 2.70 -12.35 8.81
N ALA A 29 3.20 -12.81 9.95
CA ALA A 29 4.61 -12.68 10.28
C ALA A 29 5.51 -13.40 9.28
N THR A 30 5.11 -14.59 8.82
CA THR A 30 5.82 -15.35 7.78
C THR A 30 5.92 -14.54 6.48
N ALA A 31 4.81 -13.93 6.04
CA ALA A 31 4.81 -13.09 4.85
C ALA A 31 5.69 -11.84 5.02
N VAL A 32 5.69 -11.23 6.21
CA VAL A 32 6.58 -10.08 6.51
C VAL A 32 8.05 -10.49 6.47
N VAL A 33 8.41 -11.64 7.04
CA VAL A 33 9.78 -12.15 7.02
C VAL A 33 10.22 -12.47 5.59
N GLN A 34 9.36 -13.10 4.79
CA GLN A 34 9.63 -13.33 3.38
C GLN A 34 9.87 -12.00 2.63
N ALA A 35 9.06 -10.97 2.90
CA ALA A 35 9.24 -9.65 2.30
C ALA A 35 10.55 -8.96 2.76
N VAL A 36 11.03 -9.21 3.97
CA VAL A 36 12.36 -8.77 4.41
C VAL A 36 13.45 -9.37 3.55
N ASP A 37 13.34 -10.66 3.22
CA ASP A 37 14.31 -11.36 2.39
C ASP A 37 14.25 -10.89 0.93
N ASP A 38 13.05 -10.80 0.36
CA ASP A 38 12.80 -10.37 -1.03
C ASP A 38 13.32 -8.94 -1.27
N LEU A 39 13.10 -8.05 -0.30
CA LEU A 39 13.60 -6.66 -0.34
C LEU A 39 15.05 -6.50 0.12
N LYS A 40 15.72 -7.61 0.51
CA LYS A 40 17.11 -7.63 1.01
C LYS A 40 17.32 -6.69 2.21
N LEU A 41 16.31 -6.57 3.07
CA LEU A 41 16.31 -5.68 4.23
C LEU A 41 17.02 -6.28 5.45
N ALA A 42 17.31 -7.58 5.48
CA ALA A 42 17.87 -8.27 6.65
C ALA A 42 19.12 -7.59 7.22
N THR A 43 20.09 -7.21 6.38
CA THR A 43 21.31 -6.51 6.82
C THR A 43 21.04 -5.09 7.32
N VAL A 44 20.06 -4.40 6.74
CA VAL A 44 19.67 -3.05 7.15
C VAL A 44 19.00 -3.10 8.52
N LEU A 45 18.05 -4.01 8.70
CA LEU A 45 17.34 -4.23 9.97
C LEU A 45 18.30 -4.66 11.09
N ALA A 46 19.29 -5.50 10.78
CA ALA A 46 20.27 -5.95 11.77
C ALA A 46 21.08 -4.78 12.38
N LYS A 47 21.38 -3.73 11.60
CA LYS A 47 22.06 -2.52 12.10
C LYS A 47 21.23 -1.78 13.15
N GLU A 48 19.92 -1.87 13.05
CA GLU A 48 18.96 -1.28 14.00
C GLU A 48 18.60 -2.23 15.16
N GLY A 49 19.32 -3.35 15.30
CA GLY A 49 19.04 -4.35 16.33
C GLY A 49 17.72 -5.10 16.13
N ILE A 50 17.28 -5.22 14.88
CA ILE A 50 16.07 -5.95 14.48
C ILE A 50 16.49 -7.21 13.71
N SER A 51 16.07 -8.36 14.21
CA SER A 51 16.30 -9.65 13.55
C SER A 51 15.08 -10.57 13.70
N PHE A 52 14.85 -11.35 12.64
CA PHE A 52 13.87 -12.42 12.62
C PHE A 52 14.56 -13.76 12.86
N THR A 53 13.78 -14.72 13.35
CA THR A 53 14.28 -16.08 13.62
C THR A 53 14.14 -16.91 12.35
N TYR A 54 15.21 -17.66 12.04
CA TYR A 54 15.30 -18.61 10.93
C TYR A 54 15.95 -19.89 11.46
N SER A 55 15.22 -20.99 11.44
CA SER A 55 15.63 -22.31 11.92
C SER A 55 14.90 -23.40 11.12
N ASP A 56 15.20 -24.67 11.43
CA ASP A 56 14.49 -25.80 10.82
C ASP A 56 13.05 -25.96 11.35
N ASP A 57 12.68 -25.29 12.45
CA ASP A 57 11.32 -25.28 13.01
C ASP A 57 10.55 -24.04 12.57
N ILE A 58 10.03 -24.11 11.34
CA ILE A 58 9.27 -23.03 10.68
C ILE A 58 8.03 -22.62 11.51
N TYR A 59 7.40 -23.56 12.23
CA TYR A 59 6.21 -23.26 13.04
C TYR A 59 6.58 -22.42 14.27
N ASN A 60 7.66 -22.79 14.96
CA ASN A 60 8.15 -22.02 16.08
C ASN A 60 8.67 -20.63 15.63
N ASP A 61 9.34 -20.56 14.49
CA ASP A 61 9.83 -19.30 13.93
C ASP A 61 8.69 -18.34 13.60
N ALA A 62 7.65 -18.84 12.91
CA ALA A 62 6.46 -18.05 12.60
C ALA A 62 5.80 -17.50 13.88
N ARG A 63 5.71 -18.32 14.94
CA ARG A 63 5.17 -17.92 16.25
C ARG A 63 6.03 -16.85 16.93
N VAL A 64 7.36 -17.04 16.98
CA VAL A 64 8.29 -16.09 17.61
C VAL A 64 8.32 -14.77 16.85
N ASN A 65 8.37 -14.82 15.52
CA ASN A 65 8.37 -13.64 14.66
C ASN A 65 7.04 -12.88 14.78
N ALA A 66 5.90 -13.57 14.85
CA ALA A 66 4.62 -12.95 15.15
C ALA A 66 4.64 -12.25 16.52
N GLN A 67 5.13 -12.92 17.56
CA GLN A 67 5.21 -12.30 18.88
C GLN A 67 6.07 -11.02 18.87
N LYS A 68 7.18 -11.01 18.13
CA LYS A 68 8.03 -9.81 17.96
C LYS A 68 7.24 -8.66 17.32
N ILE A 69 6.61 -8.89 16.16
CA ILE A 69 5.87 -7.87 15.41
C ILE A 69 4.70 -7.32 16.24
N PHE A 70 3.87 -8.19 16.80
CA PHE A 70 2.69 -7.79 17.56
C PHE A 70 3.03 -7.10 18.89
N ARG A 71 4.20 -7.38 19.46
CA ARG A 71 4.74 -6.61 20.58
C ARG A 71 5.11 -5.19 20.17
N TRP A 72 5.77 -5.00 19.03
CA TRP A 72 6.08 -3.66 18.54
C TRP A 72 4.82 -2.85 18.22
N LEU A 73 3.73 -3.53 17.85
CA LEU A 73 2.40 -2.95 17.65
C LEU A 73 1.63 -2.64 18.96
N GLY A 74 2.16 -3.01 20.13
CA GLY A 74 1.48 -2.80 21.41
C GLY A 74 0.23 -3.67 21.60
N GLN A 75 0.19 -4.85 20.99
CA GLN A 75 -0.97 -5.76 21.03
C GLN A 75 -0.98 -6.72 22.23
N TYR A 76 -0.07 -6.55 23.18
CA TYR A 76 0.01 -7.34 24.41
C TYR A 76 -0.25 -6.46 25.62
N ALA A 77 -0.92 -7.01 26.64
CA ALA A 77 -1.16 -6.32 27.89
C ALA A 77 0.15 -5.83 28.51
N ASP A 78 0.11 -4.65 29.12
CA ASP A 78 1.22 -4.03 29.85
C ASP A 78 2.49 -3.75 29.02
N GLN A 79 2.37 -3.75 27.68
CA GLN A 79 3.46 -3.40 26.77
C GLN A 79 3.05 -2.25 25.86
N ASN A 80 3.80 -1.16 25.95
CA ASN A 80 3.68 -0.05 25.01
C ASN A 80 4.16 -0.48 23.62
N ALA A 81 3.53 0.09 22.59
CA ALA A 81 4.05 -0.03 21.23
C ALA A 81 5.48 0.51 21.15
N VAL A 82 6.23 0.05 20.15
CA VAL A 82 7.62 0.40 19.89
C VAL A 82 7.72 0.99 18.48
N PRO A 83 7.24 2.23 18.26
CA PRO A 83 7.12 2.83 16.93
C PRO A 83 8.46 2.94 16.20
N GLU A 84 9.58 3.12 16.92
CA GLU A 84 10.90 3.21 16.31
C GLU A 84 11.28 1.93 15.55
N ARG A 85 10.91 0.75 16.06
CA ARG A 85 11.16 -0.51 15.35
C ARG A 85 10.21 -0.68 14.17
N LEU A 86 8.95 -0.27 14.34
CA LEU A 86 7.96 -0.32 13.26
C LEU A 86 8.37 0.57 12.09
N PHE A 87 8.99 1.72 12.32
CA PHE A 87 9.48 2.58 11.24
C PHE A 87 10.40 1.84 10.25
N TYR A 88 11.34 1.05 10.76
CA TYR A 88 12.27 0.29 9.91
C TYR A 88 11.63 -0.94 9.24
N VAL A 89 10.66 -1.57 9.93
CA VAL A 89 10.01 -2.80 9.44
C VAL A 89 8.78 -2.50 8.57
N GLU A 90 8.29 -1.27 8.58
CA GLU A 90 7.08 -0.84 7.86
C GLU A 90 7.16 -1.20 6.38
N GLN A 91 8.30 -1.01 5.73
CA GLN A 91 8.47 -1.34 4.31
C GLN A 91 8.19 -2.82 4.03
N ALA A 92 8.68 -3.73 4.88
CA ALA A 92 8.41 -5.16 4.76
C ALA A 92 6.96 -5.51 5.10
N ILE A 93 6.37 -4.84 6.12
CA ILE A 93 4.95 -5.02 6.46
C ILE A 93 4.07 -4.63 5.28
N LEU A 94 4.31 -3.47 4.68
CA LEU A 94 3.55 -3.01 3.53
C LEU A 94 3.79 -3.90 2.33
N ALA A 95 5.02 -4.35 2.08
CA ALA A 95 5.35 -5.26 0.98
C ALA A 95 4.66 -6.63 1.09
N ALA A 96 4.38 -7.10 2.30
CA ALA A 96 3.64 -8.34 2.54
C ALA A 96 2.10 -8.15 2.55
N MET A 97 1.62 -6.94 2.83
CA MET A 97 0.19 -6.62 2.97
C MET A 97 -0.53 -6.58 1.61
N PRO A 98 -1.81 -7.01 1.49
CA PRO A 98 -2.60 -6.84 0.27
C PRO A 98 -2.54 -5.41 -0.31
N VAL A 99 -2.52 -5.31 -1.64
CA VAL A 99 -2.20 -4.05 -2.35
C VAL A 99 -3.22 -2.95 -2.02
N GLU A 100 -4.49 -3.29 -1.91
CA GLU A 100 -5.58 -2.37 -1.60
C GLU A 100 -5.42 -1.79 -0.18
N LEU A 101 -5.03 -2.64 0.78
CA LEU A 101 -4.84 -2.25 2.17
C LEU A 101 -3.61 -1.35 2.35
N ARG A 102 -2.49 -1.66 1.68
CA ARG A 102 -1.29 -0.81 1.76
C ARG A 102 -1.51 0.55 1.09
N ILE A 103 -2.25 0.61 -0.04
CA ILE A 103 -2.61 1.89 -0.69
C ILE A 103 -3.50 2.70 0.26
N GLY A 104 -4.54 2.08 0.81
CA GLY A 104 -5.45 2.75 1.75
C GLY A 104 -4.71 3.31 2.96
N TYR A 105 -3.80 2.53 3.55
CA TYR A 105 -2.92 2.98 4.62
C TYR A 105 -2.05 4.17 4.21
N LEU A 106 -1.35 4.09 3.07
CA LEU A 106 -0.46 5.14 2.61
C LEU A 106 -1.21 6.44 2.27
N ASN A 107 -2.41 6.33 1.70
CA ASN A 107 -3.30 7.48 1.48
C ASN A 107 -3.84 8.07 2.77
N ASP A 108 -4.17 7.25 3.78
CA ASP A 108 -4.54 7.75 5.11
C ASP A 108 -3.36 8.52 5.77
N VAL A 109 -2.11 8.07 5.57
CA VAL A 109 -0.89 8.71 6.12
C VAL A 109 -0.53 10.00 5.37
N TYR A 110 -0.43 9.95 4.05
CA TYR A 110 0.11 11.05 3.24
C TYR A 110 -0.98 11.99 2.68
N GLY A 111 -2.25 11.58 2.74
CA GLY A 111 -3.38 12.40 2.33
C GLY A 111 -3.48 13.71 3.10
N MET A 112 -3.06 13.74 4.36
CA MET A 112 -3.10 14.94 5.20
C MET A 112 -2.18 16.07 4.71
N VAL A 113 -1.14 15.75 3.94
CA VAL A 113 -0.24 16.72 3.31
C VAL A 113 -0.56 16.95 1.83
N GLY A 114 -1.74 16.53 1.38
CA GLY A 114 -2.12 16.61 -0.02
C GLY A 114 -1.22 15.74 -0.88
N VAL A 115 -0.95 14.50 -0.49
CA VAL A 115 -0.28 13.48 -1.30
C VAL A 115 -1.21 12.27 -1.46
N THR A 116 -1.24 11.72 -2.67
CA THR A 116 -1.98 10.51 -3.03
C THR A 116 -0.96 9.54 -3.58
N VAL A 117 -0.92 8.36 -2.97
CA VAL A 117 -0.11 7.23 -3.37
C VAL A 117 -0.91 6.39 -4.35
N VAL A 118 -0.25 6.07 -5.46
CA VAL A 118 -0.78 5.28 -6.57
C VAL A 118 0.24 4.18 -6.86
N VAL A 119 -0.25 3.02 -7.33
CA VAL A 119 0.62 1.88 -7.65
C VAL A 119 1.18 2.07 -9.05
N ASP A 120 2.52 2.12 -9.14
CA ASP A 120 3.29 2.27 -10.39
C ASP A 120 3.42 0.93 -11.17
N HIS A 121 3.18 -0.19 -10.50
CA HIS A 121 3.20 -1.51 -11.14
C HIS A 121 2.43 -2.54 -10.29
N VAL A 122 1.48 -3.24 -10.91
CA VAL A 122 1.02 -4.52 -10.40
C VAL A 122 1.98 -5.58 -10.97
N SER A 123 2.55 -6.44 -10.13
CA SER A 123 3.58 -7.43 -10.52
C SER A 123 3.23 -8.21 -11.79
N ASP A 124 4.23 -8.63 -12.58
CA ASP A 124 4.12 -9.39 -13.85
C ASP A 124 3.18 -10.62 -13.82
N ALA A 125 2.82 -11.13 -12.63
CA ALA A 125 1.82 -12.18 -12.46
C ALA A 125 0.37 -11.72 -12.73
N MET A 126 0.10 -10.42 -12.73
CA MET A 126 -1.12 -9.83 -13.26
C MET A 126 -0.82 -9.32 -14.67
N SER A 127 -1.03 -10.17 -15.66
CA SER A 127 -1.33 -9.65 -16.99
C SER A 127 -2.62 -8.85 -16.82
N LEU A 128 -2.54 -7.52 -16.70
CA LEU A 128 -3.75 -6.68 -16.67
C LEU A 128 -4.46 -6.95 -18.00
N SER A 129 -5.56 -7.69 -17.94
CA SER A 129 -6.41 -7.88 -19.10
C SER A 129 -6.95 -6.50 -19.49
N ALA A 130 -7.23 -6.29 -20.78
CA ALA A 130 -7.88 -5.04 -21.22
C ALA A 130 -9.20 -4.81 -20.45
N ASP A 131 -9.85 -5.90 -20.04
CA ASP A 131 -11.07 -5.91 -19.25
C ASP A 131 -10.83 -5.38 -17.83
N ASP A 132 -9.75 -5.79 -17.14
CA ASP A 132 -9.40 -5.28 -15.81
C ASP A 132 -9.05 -3.79 -15.87
N MET A 133 -8.27 -3.39 -16.89
CA MET A 133 -7.91 -1.98 -17.10
C MET A 133 -9.16 -1.14 -17.34
N ALA A 134 -10.06 -1.61 -18.20
CA ALA A 134 -11.33 -0.93 -18.49
C ALA A 134 -12.21 -0.85 -17.23
N ALA A 135 -12.32 -1.92 -16.44
CA ALA A 135 -13.11 -1.95 -15.22
C ALA A 135 -12.58 -0.95 -14.18
N THR A 136 -11.26 -0.94 -13.92
CA THR A 136 -10.64 0.00 -12.98
C THR A 136 -10.75 1.44 -13.46
N LEU A 137 -10.43 1.72 -14.74
CA LEU A 137 -10.58 3.06 -15.32
C LEU A 137 -12.03 3.56 -15.21
N THR A 138 -12.99 2.70 -15.52
CA THR A 138 -14.41 3.07 -15.48
C THR A 138 -14.82 3.45 -14.07
N LYS A 139 -14.51 2.61 -13.08
CA LYS A 139 -14.87 2.86 -11.69
C LYS A 139 -14.28 4.18 -11.20
N GLU A 140 -12.96 4.33 -11.27
CA GLU A 140 -12.26 5.48 -10.68
C GLU A 140 -12.59 6.78 -11.41
N ASN A 141 -12.78 6.74 -12.74
CA ASN A 141 -13.22 7.92 -13.48
C ASN A 141 -14.68 8.29 -13.15
N CYS A 142 -15.57 7.31 -12.97
CA CYS A 142 -16.93 7.58 -12.54
C CYS A 142 -16.98 8.19 -11.13
N ASP A 143 -16.23 7.64 -10.17
CA ASP A 143 -16.18 8.16 -8.80
C ASP A 143 -15.66 9.61 -8.79
N ALA A 144 -14.61 9.91 -9.57
CA ALA A 144 -14.11 11.27 -9.77
C ALA A 144 -15.14 12.21 -10.40
N GLN A 145 -15.80 11.80 -11.48
CA GLN A 145 -16.84 12.59 -12.15
C GLN A 145 -18.01 12.88 -11.22
N VAL A 146 -18.49 11.87 -10.49
CA VAL A 146 -19.57 12.03 -9.50
C VAL A 146 -19.17 13.00 -8.40
N ALA A 147 -17.93 12.91 -7.89
CA ALA A 147 -17.46 13.81 -6.86
C ALA A 147 -17.37 15.27 -7.34
N VAL A 148 -16.96 15.49 -8.60
CA VAL A 148 -16.97 16.82 -9.23
C VAL A 148 -18.39 17.34 -9.40
N ILE A 149 -19.32 16.52 -9.91
CA ILE A 149 -20.74 16.89 -10.04
C ILE A 149 -21.33 17.34 -8.70
N ARG A 150 -20.95 16.65 -7.61
CA ARG A 150 -21.41 16.94 -6.25
C ARG A 150 -20.87 18.25 -5.65
N LEU A 151 -19.94 18.94 -6.30
CA LEU A 151 -19.47 20.24 -5.82
C LEU A 151 -20.56 21.31 -5.91
N GLY A 152 -21.39 21.29 -6.95
CA GLY A 152 -22.42 22.31 -7.15
C GLY A 152 -21.85 23.75 -7.18
N ILE A 153 -22.66 24.74 -6.79
CA ILE A 153 -22.30 26.17 -6.87
C ILE A 153 -21.53 26.64 -5.62
N ASN A 154 -21.87 26.11 -4.44
CA ASN A 154 -21.25 26.47 -3.16
C ASN A 154 -20.85 25.20 -2.37
N PRO A 155 -19.77 24.52 -2.78
CA PRO A 155 -19.35 23.29 -2.14
C PRO A 155 -18.87 23.54 -0.70
N SER A 156 -19.20 22.63 0.21
CA SER A 156 -18.53 22.56 1.51
C SER A 156 -17.06 22.13 1.34
N ARG A 157 -16.21 22.50 2.32
CA ARG A 157 -14.81 22.08 2.34
C ARG A 157 -14.63 20.56 2.20
N HIS A 158 -15.47 19.78 2.86
CA HIS A 158 -15.45 18.32 2.76
C HIS A 158 -15.74 17.83 1.34
N GLN A 159 -16.69 18.44 0.62
CA GLN A 159 -16.97 18.09 -0.79
C GLN A 159 -15.79 18.42 -1.70
N VAL A 160 -15.12 19.56 -1.48
CA VAL A 160 -13.90 19.92 -2.22
C VAL A 160 -12.77 18.92 -1.97
N GLU A 161 -12.51 18.58 -0.71
CA GLU A 161 -11.48 17.60 -0.34
C GLU A 161 -11.80 16.20 -0.90
N THR A 162 -13.07 15.81 -0.91
CA THR A 162 -13.52 14.55 -1.53
C THR A 162 -13.27 14.58 -3.04
N ALA A 163 -13.76 15.60 -3.76
CA ALA A 163 -13.55 15.70 -5.20
C ALA A 163 -12.07 15.75 -5.58
N TYR A 164 -11.25 16.45 -4.79
CA TYR A 164 -9.81 16.49 -4.97
C TYR A 164 -9.17 15.11 -4.83
N ARG A 165 -9.56 14.33 -3.81
CA ARG A 165 -9.05 12.97 -3.61
C ARG A 165 -9.44 12.05 -4.78
N GLU A 166 -10.71 12.02 -5.15
CA GLU A 166 -11.23 11.16 -6.22
C GLU A 166 -10.58 11.49 -7.58
N LEU A 167 -10.40 12.77 -7.90
CA LEU A 167 -9.69 13.19 -9.11
C LEU A 167 -8.23 12.73 -9.14
N ARG A 168 -7.57 12.69 -7.98
CA ARG A 168 -6.19 12.20 -7.90
C ARG A 168 -6.10 10.69 -8.06
N GLU A 169 -7.05 9.96 -7.51
CA GLU A 169 -7.17 8.51 -7.66
C GLU A 169 -7.40 8.17 -9.15
N SER A 170 -8.36 8.83 -9.82
CA SER A 170 -8.61 8.71 -11.27
C SER A 170 -7.37 9.03 -12.12
N ARG A 171 -6.64 10.11 -11.80
CA ARG A 171 -5.38 10.44 -12.49
C ARG A 171 -4.34 9.33 -12.31
N GLY A 172 -4.22 8.79 -11.10
CA GLY A 172 -3.32 7.68 -10.78
C GLY A 172 -3.55 6.45 -11.64
N VAL A 173 -4.81 6.02 -11.73
CA VAL A 173 -5.20 4.86 -12.54
C VAL A 173 -5.00 5.10 -14.03
N THR A 174 -5.26 6.32 -14.50
CA THR A 174 -4.97 6.71 -15.88
C THR A 174 -3.48 6.60 -16.19
N SER A 175 -2.61 7.14 -15.32
CA SER A 175 -1.16 7.02 -15.46
C SER A 175 -0.70 5.57 -15.46
N MET A 176 -1.15 4.75 -14.51
CA MET A 176 -0.83 3.32 -14.46
C MET A 176 -1.22 2.60 -15.76
N SER A 177 -2.39 2.92 -16.31
CA SER A 177 -2.87 2.33 -17.57
C SER A 177 -1.98 2.72 -18.76
N LEU A 178 -1.51 3.97 -18.79
CA LEU A 178 -0.53 4.43 -19.77
C LEU A 178 0.80 3.68 -19.62
N ASP A 179 1.32 3.54 -18.41
CA ASP A 179 2.59 2.82 -18.15
C ASP A 179 2.51 1.36 -18.62
N VAL A 180 1.37 0.69 -18.42
CA VAL A 180 1.13 -0.66 -18.94
C VAL A 180 1.18 -0.69 -20.47
N LEU A 181 0.54 0.27 -21.14
CA LEU A 181 0.59 0.38 -22.59
C LEU A 181 2.00 0.66 -23.09
N GLU A 182 2.73 1.58 -22.46
CA GLU A 182 4.09 1.95 -22.82
C GLU A 182 5.08 0.79 -22.65
N ARG A 183 4.93 -0.02 -21.59
CA ARG A 183 5.72 -1.24 -21.38
C ARG A 183 5.40 -2.31 -22.42
N LYS A 184 4.11 -2.52 -22.73
CA LYS A 184 3.67 -3.53 -23.71
C LYS A 184 3.99 -3.12 -25.15
N PHE A 185 3.98 -1.82 -25.42
CA PHE A 185 4.18 -1.24 -26.74
C PHE A 185 5.30 -0.17 -26.70
N PRO A 186 6.58 -0.58 -26.65
CA PRO A 186 7.71 0.34 -26.49
C PRO A 186 7.86 1.41 -27.58
N TYR A 187 7.14 1.29 -28.71
CA TYR A 187 7.11 2.33 -29.74
C TYR A 187 6.35 3.59 -29.30
N LEU A 188 5.55 3.51 -28.22
CA LEU A 188 4.84 4.66 -27.65
C LEU A 188 5.80 5.63 -26.97
N THR A 189 6.88 5.12 -26.37
CA THR A 189 7.93 5.92 -25.70
C THR A 189 9.11 6.24 -26.62
N ASN A 190 9.39 5.38 -27.61
CA ASN A 190 10.48 5.56 -28.58
C ASN A 190 10.16 6.52 -29.74
N LYS A 191 9.53 7.68 -29.48
CA LYS A 191 9.56 8.78 -30.44
C LYS A 191 10.88 9.55 -30.32
N SER A 192 11.95 9.00 -30.91
CA SER A 192 13.00 9.89 -31.42
C SER A 192 12.36 10.77 -32.49
N LEU A 193 12.49 12.08 -32.31
CA LEU A 193 12.30 13.10 -33.34
C LEU A 193 12.70 12.57 -34.73
N LYS A 194 11.71 12.20 -35.55
CA LYS A 194 11.85 12.19 -37.00
C LYS A 194 10.84 13.16 -37.57
N SER A 195 11.32 14.38 -37.73
CA SER A 195 10.96 15.25 -38.83
C SER A 195 11.04 14.48 -40.15
N ALA A 196 9.95 14.49 -40.92
CA ALA A 196 9.85 14.30 -42.38
C ALA A 196 8.35 14.08 -42.70
N GLY A 197 7.64 14.94 -43.42
CA GLY A 197 7.96 16.18 -44.12
C GLY A 197 6.68 16.95 -44.42
#